data_AF-A0A022Y6N1-F1
#
_entry.id   AF-A0A022Y6N1-F1
#
_cell.length_a   1.000
_cell.length_b   1.000
_cell.length_c   1.000
_cell.angle_alpha   90.00
_cell.angle_beta   90.00
_cell.angle_gamma   90.00
#
_symmetry.space_group_name_H-M   'P 1'
#
loop_
_entity.id
_entity.type
_entity.pdbx_description
1 polymer ?
#
loop_
_entity_poly.entity_id
_entity_poly.type
_entity_poly.pdbx_seq_one_letter_code
_entity_poly.pdbx_strand_id
1 'polypeptide(L)'
;MSPWIGNTFDNYTLKCPDGSKWRIIEKISEKSVEFHAYSNSGELYAEAQAVYLCRQAKGSHVGMEAIVKVRMQVPSKHSSKPYAQGLAYPTATEISTLQYFTENGCSVVPRLFHCLVYSQDPNMPIPGGYMAILIMEKCPGVVLSDFWNFEESKKKKIRKAFLRDFSEFQSYPIDAADPALRNIIYDEVENKCWFIDHEQTFIFEEREIEPYKADRRDLEEWDLEKYKRIDFQTSMNGTAEATWD
;
A
#
# COMPACT_ATOMS: atom_id res chain seq x y z
N MET A 1 17.31 16.54 1.07
CA MET A 1 17.59 16.20 -0.34
C MET A 1 16.48 16.82 -1.19
N SER A 2 16.80 17.33 -2.38
CA SER A 2 15.78 17.78 -3.33
C SER A 2 14.92 16.59 -3.79
N PRO A 3 13.62 16.80 -4.04
CA PRO A 3 12.75 15.76 -4.56
C PRO A 3 13.24 15.27 -5.93
N TRP A 4 13.34 13.96 -6.13
CA TRP A 4 13.74 13.37 -7.41
C TRP A 4 12.64 13.47 -8.46
N ILE A 5 11.38 13.30 -8.07
CA ILE A 5 10.25 13.41 -8.98
C ILE A 5 9.91 14.90 -9.15
N GLY A 6 9.90 15.67 -8.05
CA GLY A 6 9.68 17.10 -8.12
C GLY A 6 8.43 17.46 -8.92
N ASN A 7 8.47 18.53 -9.70
CA ASN A 7 7.28 19.01 -10.42
C ASN A 7 7.10 18.35 -11.80
N THR A 8 7.79 17.24 -12.06
CA THR A 8 7.82 16.57 -13.39
C THR A 8 6.43 16.21 -13.90
N PHE A 9 5.50 15.87 -12.99
CA PHE A 9 4.17 15.39 -13.33
C PHE A 9 3.06 16.42 -13.09
N ASP A 10 3.40 17.65 -12.70
CA ASP A 10 2.41 18.68 -12.41
C ASP A 10 1.60 19.01 -13.67
N ASN A 11 0.27 18.92 -13.58
CA ASN A 11 -0.67 19.07 -14.70
C ASN A 11 -0.45 18.10 -15.88
N TYR A 12 0.36 17.06 -15.72
CA TYR A 12 0.60 16.07 -16.76
C TYR A 12 -0.68 15.27 -17.06
N THR A 13 -0.86 14.89 -18.33
CA THR A 13 -1.97 14.04 -18.74
C THR A 13 -1.46 12.66 -19.18
N LEU A 14 -1.73 11.67 -18.35
CA LEU A 14 -1.44 10.27 -18.62
C LEU A 14 -2.39 9.76 -19.71
N LYS A 15 -1.85 8.98 -20.66
CA LYS A 15 -2.63 8.29 -21.70
C LYS A 15 -2.56 6.79 -21.43
N CYS A 16 -3.71 6.15 -21.32
CA CYS A 16 -3.79 4.73 -20.97
C CYS A 16 -4.08 3.86 -22.22
N PRO A 17 -3.77 2.56 -22.18
CA PRO A 17 -3.95 1.65 -23.32
C PRO A 17 -5.39 1.56 -23.85
N ASP A 18 -6.38 1.73 -22.97
CA ASP A 18 -7.81 1.76 -23.32
C ASP A 18 -8.26 3.06 -24.01
N GLY A 19 -7.33 3.99 -24.24
CA GLY A 19 -7.59 5.31 -24.83
C GLY A 19 -8.12 6.36 -23.84
N SER A 20 -8.28 6.00 -22.56
CA SER A 20 -8.60 6.95 -21.51
C SER A 20 -7.43 7.90 -21.23
N LYS A 21 -7.73 9.06 -20.68
CA LYS A 21 -6.76 10.08 -20.30
C LYS A 21 -7.03 10.54 -18.88
N TRP A 22 -5.98 10.65 -18.07
CA TRP A 22 -6.06 11.06 -16.69
C TRP A 22 -5.15 12.24 -16.45
N ARG A 23 -5.72 13.36 -16.00
CA ARG A 23 -4.97 14.58 -15.71
C ARG A 23 -4.57 14.59 -14.24
N ILE A 24 -3.29 14.72 -13.97
CA ILE A 24 -2.75 14.93 -12.62
C ILE A 24 -3.14 16.34 -12.15
N ILE A 25 -3.69 16.43 -10.95
CA ILE A 25 -4.27 17.65 -10.38
C ILE A 25 -3.36 18.22 -9.31
N GLU A 26 -3.05 17.43 -8.29
CA GLU A 26 -2.24 17.85 -7.15
C GLU A 26 -1.36 16.71 -6.66
N LYS A 27 -0.18 17.08 -6.13
CA LYS A 27 0.70 16.15 -5.43
C LYS A 27 0.26 16.06 -3.97
N ILE A 28 0.01 14.84 -3.51
CA ILE A 28 -0.37 14.53 -2.13
C ILE A 28 0.88 14.29 -1.29
N SER A 29 1.85 13.53 -1.80
CA SER A 29 3.10 13.25 -1.09
C SER A 29 4.23 12.88 -2.05
N GLU A 30 5.47 13.03 -1.57
CA GLU A 30 6.66 12.49 -2.21
C GLU A 30 7.60 11.93 -1.15
N LYS A 31 8.03 10.68 -1.34
CA LYS A 31 9.03 9.99 -0.53
C LYS A 31 10.19 9.64 -1.45
N SER A 32 11.37 10.22 -1.19
CA SER A 32 12.62 9.79 -1.82
C SER A 32 13.25 8.80 -0.87
N VAL A 33 13.07 7.51 -1.13
CA VAL A 33 13.56 6.50 -0.21
C VAL A 33 14.76 5.82 -0.85
N GLU A 34 15.90 5.88 -0.17
CA GLU A 34 16.95 4.88 -0.36
C GLU A 34 16.42 3.55 0.22
N PHE A 35 15.37 2.98 -0.39
CA PHE A 35 14.95 1.62 -0.08
C PHE A 35 16.04 0.71 -0.62
N HIS A 36 16.46 -0.26 0.18
CA HIS A 36 17.26 -1.37 -0.31
C HIS A 36 16.33 -2.31 -1.07
N ALA A 37 15.92 -1.92 -2.28
CA ALA A 37 15.15 -2.82 -3.12
C ALA A 37 16.09 -3.88 -3.69
N TYR A 38 15.96 -5.11 -3.20
CA TYR A 38 16.58 -6.26 -3.84
C TYR A 38 15.94 -6.42 -5.22
N SER A 39 16.75 -6.25 -6.26
CA SER A 39 16.41 -6.84 -7.56
C SER A 39 16.55 -8.36 -7.48
N ASN A 40 15.98 -9.08 -8.46
CA ASN A 40 16.18 -10.53 -8.60
C ASN A 40 17.66 -10.94 -8.73
N SER A 41 18.56 -9.99 -9.01
CA SER A 41 20.02 -10.18 -9.04
C SER A 41 20.71 -9.92 -7.68
N GLY A 42 19.97 -9.61 -6.61
CA GLY A 42 20.52 -9.32 -5.28
C GLY A 42 21.10 -7.91 -5.13
N GLU A 43 20.88 -7.02 -6.09
CA GLU A 43 21.45 -5.67 -6.11
C GLU A 43 20.49 -4.64 -5.52
N LEU A 44 21.08 -3.64 -4.85
CA LEU A 44 20.39 -2.60 -4.11
C LEU A 44 20.21 -1.33 -4.95
N TYR A 45 18.96 -1.06 -5.35
CA TYR A 45 18.59 0.16 -6.08
C TYR A 45 17.74 1.08 -5.22
N ALA A 46 17.86 2.39 -5.46
CA ALA A 46 17.06 3.40 -4.79
C ALA A 46 15.85 3.80 -5.64
N GLU A 47 14.77 4.21 -4.99
CA GLU A 47 13.52 4.57 -5.64
C GLU A 47 12.91 5.84 -5.05
N ALA A 48 12.41 6.72 -5.91
CA ALA A 48 11.53 7.79 -5.51
C ALA A 48 10.07 7.43 -5.79
N GLN A 49 9.20 7.82 -4.87
CA GLN A 49 7.77 7.61 -4.95
C GLN A 49 7.05 8.95 -4.76
N ALA A 50 6.04 9.21 -5.58
CA ALA A 50 5.12 10.31 -5.37
C ALA A 50 3.67 9.87 -5.59
N VAL A 51 2.77 10.39 -4.75
CA VAL A 51 1.34 10.13 -4.81
C VAL A 51 0.63 11.41 -5.21
N TYR A 52 -0.29 11.31 -6.17
CA TYR A 52 -1.04 12.44 -6.71
C TYR A 52 -2.53 12.14 -6.74
N LEU A 53 -3.35 13.18 -6.65
CA LEU A 53 -4.73 13.15 -7.10
C LEU A 53 -4.75 13.35 -8.61
N CYS A 54 -5.55 12.57 -9.31
CA CYS A 54 -5.84 12.78 -10.72
C CYS A 54 -7.35 12.74 -10.99
N ARG A 55 -7.73 13.18 -12.19
CA ARG A 55 -9.11 13.12 -12.67
C ARG A 55 -9.16 12.58 -14.09
N GLN A 56 -10.12 11.72 -14.39
CA GLN A 56 -10.30 11.22 -15.75
C GLN A 56 -10.79 12.37 -16.66
N ALA A 57 -9.96 12.74 -17.63
CA ALA A 57 -10.22 13.79 -18.61
C ALA A 57 -10.84 13.25 -19.91
N LYS A 58 -10.65 11.95 -20.21
CA LYS A 58 -11.28 11.25 -21.34
C LYS A 58 -11.47 9.78 -20.94
N GLY A 59 -12.62 9.19 -21.26
CA GLY A 59 -12.93 7.79 -20.96
C GLY A 59 -14.42 7.60 -20.66
N SER A 60 -14.76 6.47 -20.04
CA SER A 60 -16.14 6.12 -19.64
C SER A 60 -16.63 6.84 -18.38
N HIS A 61 -15.72 7.37 -17.55
CA HIS A 61 -16.01 7.96 -16.24
C HIS A 61 -15.38 9.37 -16.15
N VAL A 62 -15.58 10.23 -17.15
CA VAL A 62 -15.06 11.60 -17.16
C VAL A 62 -15.46 12.33 -15.87
N GLY A 63 -14.48 12.96 -15.22
CA GLY A 63 -14.68 13.64 -13.94
C GLY A 63 -14.38 12.79 -12.71
N MET A 64 -14.27 11.47 -12.87
CA MET A 64 -13.89 10.56 -11.78
C MET A 64 -12.51 10.92 -11.22
N GLU A 65 -12.42 11.02 -9.90
CA GLU A 65 -11.15 11.18 -9.19
C GLU A 65 -10.52 9.83 -8.89
N ALA A 66 -9.19 9.78 -8.96
CA ALA A 66 -8.39 8.60 -8.68
C ALA A 66 -7.03 9.01 -8.10
N ILE A 67 -6.32 8.03 -7.55
CA ILE A 67 -4.95 8.21 -7.06
C ILE A 67 -3.97 7.75 -8.14
N VAL A 68 -2.90 8.53 -8.32
CA VAL A 68 -1.74 8.13 -9.13
C VAL A 68 -0.54 7.94 -8.21
N LYS A 69 0.06 6.76 -8.23
CA LYS A 69 1.34 6.48 -7.59
C LYS A 69 2.40 6.36 -8.67
N VAL A 70 3.36 7.28 -8.66
CA VAL A 70 4.54 7.24 -9.53
C VAL A 70 5.70 6.67 -8.71
N ARG A 71 6.35 5.62 -9.23
CA ARG A 71 7.55 5.01 -8.66
C ARG A 71 8.65 5.05 -9.71
N MET A 72 9.80 5.60 -9.38
CA MET A 72 10.87 5.88 -10.34
C MET A 72 12.23 5.49 -9.76
N GLN A 73 13.01 4.75 -10.53
CA GLN A 73 14.39 4.44 -10.15
C GLN A 73 15.22 5.73 -10.03
N VAL A 74 16.01 5.85 -8.97
CA VAL A 74 16.91 6.99 -8.76
C VAL A 74 18.33 6.51 -8.46
N PRO A 75 19.35 7.38 -8.58
CA PRO A 75 20.73 7.02 -8.26
C PRO A 75 20.85 6.43 -6.85
N SER A 76 21.54 5.29 -6.75
CA SER A 76 21.90 4.62 -5.50
C SER A 76 23.39 4.76 -5.26
N LYS A 77 23.79 5.11 -4.03
CA LYS A 77 25.22 5.10 -3.63
C LYS A 77 25.78 3.69 -3.47
N HIS A 78 24.92 2.68 -3.46
CA HIS A 78 25.25 1.28 -3.15
C HIS A 78 25.26 0.38 -4.39
N SER A 79 25.01 0.93 -5.58
CA SER A 79 25.06 0.17 -6.83
C SER A 79 26.10 0.76 -7.78
N SER A 80 26.93 -0.12 -8.35
CA SER A 80 27.87 0.22 -9.42
C SER A 80 27.23 0.11 -10.81
N LYS A 81 26.01 -0.43 -10.90
CA LYS A 81 25.27 -0.55 -12.17
C LYS A 81 24.56 0.74 -12.52
N PRO A 82 24.44 1.05 -13.83
CA PRO A 82 23.80 2.27 -14.28
C PRO A 82 22.29 2.29 -14.01
N TYR A 83 21.62 1.13 -14.11
CA TYR A 83 20.19 0.98 -13.83
C TYR A 83 19.83 -0.47 -13.51
N ALA A 84 18.61 -0.70 -12.99
CA ALA A 84 18.13 -2.01 -12.58
C ALA A 84 17.61 -2.81 -13.78
N GLN A 85 17.88 -4.11 -13.82
CA GLN A 85 17.19 -4.99 -14.77
C GLN A 85 15.79 -5.31 -14.23
N GLY A 86 14.78 -4.61 -14.77
CA GLY A 86 13.38 -4.77 -14.37
C GLY A 86 12.98 -3.86 -13.21
N LEU A 87 11.77 -4.11 -12.70
CA LEU A 87 11.21 -3.37 -11.57
C LEU A 87 11.89 -3.77 -10.26
N ALA A 88 12.06 -2.81 -9.37
CA ALA A 88 12.40 -3.07 -7.97
C ALA A 88 11.33 -3.95 -7.30
N TYR A 89 11.75 -4.82 -6.39
CA TYR A 89 10.85 -5.75 -5.69
C TYR A 89 9.61 -5.07 -5.06
N PRO A 90 9.72 -3.97 -4.29
CA PRO A 90 8.53 -3.31 -3.72
C PRO A 90 7.52 -2.85 -4.79
N THR A 91 8.01 -2.31 -5.91
CA THR A 91 7.17 -1.88 -7.04
C THR A 91 6.54 -3.08 -7.76
N ALA A 92 7.29 -4.14 -8.00
CA ALA A 92 6.77 -5.35 -8.62
C ALA A 92 5.68 -6.01 -7.76
N THR A 93 5.93 -6.13 -6.45
CA THR A 93 5.00 -6.68 -5.47
C THR A 93 3.71 -5.88 -5.40
N GLU A 94 3.78 -4.54 -5.32
CA GLU A 94 2.59 -3.71 -5.27
C GLU A 94 1.75 -3.83 -6.55
N ILE A 95 2.39 -3.87 -7.72
CA ILE A 95 1.69 -4.06 -9.01
C ILE A 95 0.98 -5.41 -9.04
N SER A 96 1.68 -6.51 -8.75
CA SER A 96 1.07 -7.84 -8.80
C SER A 96 -0.05 -8.00 -7.78
N THR A 97 0.12 -7.44 -6.59
CA THR A 97 -0.88 -7.50 -5.52
C THR A 97 -2.14 -6.72 -5.87
N LEU A 98 -2.01 -5.49 -6.37
CA LEU A 98 -3.16 -4.70 -6.77
C LEU A 98 -3.89 -5.29 -7.98
N GLN A 99 -3.16 -5.88 -8.93
CA GLN A 99 -3.75 -6.64 -10.05
C GLN A 99 -4.57 -7.81 -9.52
N TYR A 100 -3.96 -8.65 -8.68
CA TYR A 100 -4.61 -9.82 -8.09
C TYR A 100 -5.90 -9.47 -7.35
N PHE A 101 -5.86 -8.49 -6.44
CA PHE A 101 -7.05 -8.10 -5.68
C PHE A 101 -8.15 -7.51 -6.57
N THR A 102 -7.77 -6.76 -7.61
CA THR A 102 -8.74 -6.20 -8.58
C THR A 102 -9.42 -7.32 -9.37
N GLU A 103 -8.67 -8.30 -9.85
CA GLU A 103 -9.18 -9.44 -10.62
C GLU A 103 -10.07 -10.36 -9.77
N ASN A 104 -9.73 -10.53 -8.49
CA ASN A 104 -10.50 -11.36 -7.56
C ASN A 104 -11.58 -10.58 -6.78
N GLY A 105 -11.84 -9.32 -7.15
CA GLY A 105 -12.95 -8.54 -6.61
C GLY A 105 -12.87 -8.22 -5.12
N CYS A 106 -11.66 -8.13 -4.55
CA CYS A 106 -11.49 -7.71 -3.16
C CYS A 106 -12.05 -6.31 -2.97
N SER A 107 -12.99 -6.17 -2.06
CA SER A 107 -13.71 -4.94 -1.85
C SER A 107 -12.93 -3.99 -0.94
N VAL A 108 -12.04 -4.49 -0.08
CA VAL A 108 -11.32 -3.71 0.94
C VAL A 108 -9.94 -3.21 0.51
N VAL A 109 -9.56 -3.43 -0.76
CA VAL A 109 -8.31 -2.96 -1.38
C VAL A 109 -8.67 -2.02 -2.55
N PRO A 110 -7.96 -0.90 -2.77
CA PRO A 110 -8.21 -0.03 -3.92
C PRO A 110 -8.03 -0.78 -5.23
N ARG A 111 -9.00 -0.68 -6.13
CA ARG A 111 -8.88 -1.29 -7.47
C ARG A 111 -7.84 -0.57 -8.31
N LEU A 112 -7.04 -1.33 -9.03
CA LEU A 112 -6.11 -0.83 -10.04
C LEU A 112 -6.85 -0.59 -11.35
N PHE A 113 -6.88 0.65 -11.83
CA PHE A 113 -7.45 0.98 -13.13
C PHE A 113 -6.43 0.76 -14.24
N HIS A 114 -5.21 1.27 -14.08
CA HIS A 114 -4.14 1.13 -15.05
C HIS A 114 -2.77 1.02 -14.38
N CYS A 115 -1.89 0.22 -14.98
CA CYS A 115 -0.46 0.19 -14.68
C CYS A 115 0.31 0.50 -15.96
N LEU A 116 1.18 1.51 -15.90
CA LEU A 116 2.00 1.95 -17.02
C LEU A 116 3.47 1.83 -16.59
N VAL A 117 4.25 1.05 -17.33
CA VAL A 117 5.67 0.86 -17.07
C VAL A 117 6.48 1.39 -18.25
N TYR A 118 7.46 2.24 -17.96
CA TYR A 118 8.29 2.92 -18.94
C TYR A 118 9.77 2.79 -18.59
N SER A 119 10.61 2.90 -19.62
CA SER A 119 12.01 3.28 -19.45
C SER A 119 12.11 4.80 -19.33
N GLN A 120 12.93 5.26 -18.40
CA GLN A 120 13.22 6.68 -18.20
C GLN A 120 13.95 7.29 -19.40
N ASP A 121 13.54 8.51 -19.75
CA ASP A 121 14.11 9.27 -20.86
C ASP A 121 15.56 9.72 -20.56
N PRO A 122 16.33 10.15 -21.59
CA PRO A 122 17.71 10.64 -21.41
C PRO A 122 17.90 11.82 -20.44
N ASN A 123 16.82 12.54 -20.11
CA ASN A 123 16.85 13.70 -19.22
C ASN A 123 16.37 13.39 -17.78
N MET A 124 15.98 12.15 -17.51
CA MET A 124 15.55 11.71 -16.17
C MET A 124 16.76 11.23 -15.35
N PRO A 125 16.62 11.05 -14.02
CA PRO A 125 17.75 10.74 -13.14
C PRO A 125 18.54 9.49 -13.53
N ILE A 126 17.88 8.47 -14.08
CA ILE A 126 18.51 7.22 -14.53
C ILE A 126 18.02 6.90 -15.95
N PRO A 127 18.65 7.41 -17.02
CA PRO A 127 18.29 7.07 -18.40
C PRO A 127 18.26 5.55 -18.63
N GLY A 128 17.15 5.03 -19.15
CA GLY A 128 16.92 3.60 -19.34
C GLY A 128 16.48 2.82 -18.09
N GLY A 129 16.55 3.42 -16.90
CA GLY A 129 15.98 2.86 -15.67
C GLY A 129 14.46 2.82 -15.70
N TYR A 130 13.83 2.12 -14.75
CA TYR A 130 12.37 1.97 -14.79
C TYR A 130 11.63 3.19 -14.20
N MET A 131 10.40 3.34 -14.65
CA MET A 131 9.38 4.18 -14.06
C MET A 131 8.03 3.47 -14.16
N ALA A 132 7.32 3.32 -13.05
CA ALA A 132 5.99 2.74 -12.99
C ALA A 132 4.98 3.81 -12.54
N ILE A 133 3.82 3.83 -13.19
CA ILE A 133 2.71 4.72 -12.88
C ILE A 133 1.45 3.88 -12.69
N LEU A 134 0.95 3.85 -11.47
CA LEU A 134 -0.26 3.13 -11.09
C LEU A 134 -1.40 4.13 -10.93
N ILE A 135 -2.49 3.95 -11.67
CA ILE A 135 -3.74 4.70 -11.51
C ILE A 135 -4.72 3.78 -10.80
N MET A 136 -5.16 4.17 -9.59
CA MET A 136 -5.95 3.32 -8.70
C MET A 136 -7.09 4.09 -8.05
N GLU A 137 -8.05 3.34 -7.50
CA GLU A 137 -9.21 3.86 -6.79
C GLU A 137 -8.80 4.83 -5.66
N LYS A 138 -9.49 5.97 -5.58
CA LYS A 138 -9.37 6.88 -4.46
C LYS A 138 -10.28 6.41 -3.33
N CYS A 139 -9.68 5.85 -2.29
CA CYS A 139 -10.42 5.44 -1.09
C CYS A 139 -10.91 6.67 -0.31
N PRO A 140 -12.21 6.78 0.00
CA PRO A 140 -12.73 7.80 0.89
C PRO A 140 -12.30 7.55 2.34
N GLY A 141 -12.26 8.60 3.16
CA GLY A 141 -12.03 8.50 4.60
C GLY A 141 -10.75 9.17 5.09
N VAL A 142 -10.30 8.73 6.26
CA VAL A 142 -9.10 9.26 6.94
C VAL A 142 -8.08 8.15 7.20
N VAL A 143 -6.80 8.42 6.97
CA VAL A 143 -5.72 7.52 7.35
C VAL A 143 -5.70 7.38 8.88
N LEU A 144 -5.50 6.17 9.38
CA LEU A 144 -5.58 5.87 10.81
C LEU A 144 -4.32 6.21 11.62
N SER A 145 -3.34 6.93 11.07
CA SER A 145 -2.11 7.32 11.78
C SER A 145 -2.37 8.00 13.13
N ASP A 146 -3.47 8.76 13.24
CA ASP A 146 -3.90 9.45 14.46
C ASP A 146 -5.00 8.70 15.24
N PHE A 147 -5.16 7.40 15.02
CA PHE A 147 -6.22 6.57 15.63
C PHE A 147 -6.34 6.77 17.14
N TRP A 148 -5.21 6.88 17.84
CA TRP A 148 -5.17 7.03 19.29
C TRP A 148 -5.71 8.37 19.81
N ASN A 149 -5.84 9.37 18.93
CA ASN A 149 -6.42 10.67 19.25
C ASN A 149 -7.95 10.69 19.10
N PHE A 150 -8.56 9.65 18.52
CA PHE A 150 -10.02 9.57 18.40
C PHE A 150 -10.69 9.25 19.73
N GLU A 151 -11.95 9.67 19.86
CA GLU A 151 -12.83 9.31 20.96
C GLU A 151 -13.03 7.78 21.05
N GLU A 152 -13.24 7.26 22.26
CA GLU A 152 -13.32 5.81 22.49
C GLU A 152 -14.49 5.15 21.74
N SER A 153 -15.59 5.86 21.52
CA SER A 153 -16.72 5.40 20.71
C SER A 153 -16.31 5.19 19.24
N LYS A 154 -15.54 6.11 18.67
CA LYS A 154 -15.01 6.02 17.30
C LYS A 154 -13.96 4.92 17.18
N LYS A 155 -13.04 4.79 18.15
CA LYS A 155 -12.08 3.68 18.21
C LYS A 155 -12.77 2.32 18.20
N LYS A 156 -13.79 2.14 19.04
CA LYS A 156 -14.59 0.90 19.08
C LYS A 156 -15.30 0.62 17.76
N LYS A 157 -15.82 1.66 17.09
CA LYS A 157 -16.44 1.52 15.76
C LYS A 157 -15.41 1.06 14.72
N ILE A 158 -14.24 1.69 14.69
CA ILE A 158 -13.14 1.35 13.78
C ILE A 158 -12.64 -0.08 14.01
N ARG A 159 -12.39 -0.49 15.26
CA ARG A 159 -11.96 -1.88 15.56
C ARG A 159 -12.95 -2.92 15.04
N LYS A 160 -14.26 -2.65 15.15
CA LYS A 160 -15.30 -3.53 14.61
C LYS A 160 -15.28 -3.59 13.08
N ALA A 161 -15.14 -2.44 12.42
CA ALA A 161 -15.01 -2.38 10.96
C ALA A 161 -13.74 -3.12 10.50
N PHE A 162 -12.60 -2.85 11.15
CA PHE A 162 -11.33 -3.52 10.89
C PHE A 162 -11.46 -5.02 10.99
N LEU A 163 -11.98 -5.59 12.08
CA LEU A 163 -12.09 -7.06 12.20
C LEU A 163 -12.92 -7.68 11.06
N ARG A 164 -14.01 -7.03 10.66
CA ARG A 164 -14.84 -7.49 9.53
C ARG A 164 -14.07 -7.41 8.21
N ASP A 165 -13.46 -6.27 7.93
CA ASP A 165 -12.85 -5.97 6.63
C ASP A 165 -11.48 -6.66 6.49
N PHE A 166 -10.73 -6.79 7.58
CA PHE A 166 -9.50 -7.56 7.63
C PHE A 166 -9.76 -9.05 7.45
N SER A 167 -10.91 -9.56 7.91
CA SER A 167 -11.30 -10.95 7.62
C SER A 167 -11.44 -11.20 6.13
N GLU A 168 -11.98 -10.26 5.37
CA GLU A 168 -12.00 -10.34 3.90
C GLU A 168 -10.59 -10.25 3.32
N PHE A 169 -9.80 -9.25 3.74
CA PHE A 169 -8.44 -9.05 3.23
C PHE A 169 -7.54 -10.29 3.40
N GLN A 170 -7.62 -10.95 4.56
CA GLN A 170 -6.87 -12.17 4.90
C GLN A 170 -7.55 -13.47 4.42
N SER A 171 -8.74 -13.39 3.83
CA SER A 171 -9.36 -14.56 3.17
C SER A 171 -8.69 -14.92 1.85
N TYR A 172 -7.84 -14.03 1.33
CA TYR A 172 -6.96 -14.26 0.19
C TYR A 172 -5.65 -14.92 0.64
N PRO A 173 -4.93 -15.63 -0.24
CA PRO A 173 -3.68 -16.31 0.11
C PRO A 173 -2.54 -15.30 0.18
N ILE A 174 -2.61 -14.40 1.15
CA ILE A 174 -1.67 -13.29 1.27
C ILE A 174 -0.98 -13.27 2.62
N ASP A 175 0.16 -12.58 2.68
CA ASP A 175 0.83 -12.14 3.90
C ASP A 175 1.11 -10.65 3.77
N ALA A 176 0.57 -9.85 4.70
CA ALA A 176 0.70 -8.40 4.71
C ALA A 176 1.75 -7.99 5.76
N ALA A 177 3.02 -7.96 5.33
CA ALA A 177 4.17 -7.84 6.22
C ALA A 177 4.45 -6.42 6.75
N ASP A 178 3.68 -5.41 6.31
CA ASP A 178 3.74 -4.04 6.87
C ASP A 178 2.40 -3.66 7.56
N PRO A 179 2.06 -4.30 8.69
CA PRO A 179 0.88 -3.95 9.47
C PRO A 179 1.14 -2.62 10.16
N ALA A 180 0.47 -1.56 9.71
CA ALA A 180 0.59 -0.24 10.30
C ALA A 180 -0.66 0.60 10.08
N LEU A 181 -1.00 1.43 11.07
CA LEU A 181 -2.13 2.37 10.98
C LEU A 181 -2.06 3.32 9.78
N ARG A 182 -0.86 3.65 9.29
CA ARG A 182 -0.66 4.47 8.09
C ARG A 182 -1.14 3.79 6.79
N ASN A 183 -1.27 2.47 6.82
CA ASN A 183 -1.69 1.63 5.70
C ASN A 183 -3.19 1.28 5.77
N ILE A 184 -3.95 1.93 6.67
CA ILE A 184 -5.41 1.80 6.77
C ILE A 184 -6.06 3.17 6.58
N ILE A 185 -7.03 3.25 5.66
CA ILE A 185 -7.98 4.36 5.56
C ILE A 185 -9.33 3.90 6.12
N TYR A 186 -9.88 4.64 7.07
CA TYR A 186 -11.23 4.41 7.56
C TYR A 186 -12.23 5.35 6.91
N ASP A 187 -13.14 4.78 6.14
CA ASP A 187 -14.32 5.45 5.60
C ASP A 187 -15.45 5.43 6.65
N GLU A 188 -15.76 6.60 7.18
CA GLU A 188 -16.79 6.75 8.19
C GLU A 188 -18.22 6.62 7.64
N VAL A 189 -18.41 6.91 6.34
CA VAL A 189 -19.71 6.86 5.65
C VAL A 189 -20.13 5.42 5.47
N GLU A 190 -19.28 4.60 4.85
CA GLU A 190 -19.52 3.17 4.64
C GLU A 190 -19.17 2.31 5.87
N ASN A 191 -18.58 2.93 6.90
CA ASN A 191 -18.03 2.25 8.08
C ASN A 191 -17.10 1.10 7.65
N LYS A 192 -16.10 1.43 6.84
CA LYS A 192 -15.24 0.47 6.13
C LYS A 192 -13.76 0.83 6.30
N CYS A 193 -12.92 -0.17 6.43
CA CYS A 193 -11.47 -0.06 6.35
C CYS A 193 -10.99 -0.43 4.94
N TRP A 194 -10.15 0.43 4.38
CA TRP A 194 -9.39 0.17 3.17
C TRP A 194 -7.94 -0.13 3.55
N PHE A 195 -7.38 -1.22 3.02
CA PHE A 195 -5.98 -1.57 3.14
C PHE A 195 -5.23 -1.04 1.92
N ILE A 196 -4.14 -0.30 2.16
CA ILE A 196 -3.36 0.38 1.12
C ILE A 196 -1.86 0.11 1.30
N ASP A 197 -1.06 0.55 0.32
CA ASP A 197 0.41 0.44 0.33
C ASP A 197 0.92 -1.01 0.34
N HIS A 198 0.62 -1.75 -0.73
CA HIS A 198 0.89 -3.19 -0.85
C HIS A 198 2.32 -3.55 -1.29
N GLU A 199 3.30 -2.69 -0.97
CA GLU A 199 4.70 -2.92 -1.35
C GLU A 199 5.38 -4.06 -0.58
N GLN A 200 4.75 -4.52 0.51
CA GLN A 200 5.15 -5.69 1.30
C GLN A 200 3.98 -6.66 1.54
N THR A 201 3.08 -6.78 0.55
CA THR A 201 2.03 -7.81 0.56
C THR A 201 2.39 -8.93 -0.40
N PHE A 202 2.56 -10.15 0.10
CA PHE A 202 2.99 -11.31 -0.67
C PHE A 202 1.82 -12.24 -0.95
N ILE A 203 1.69 -12.71 -2.18
CA ILE A 203 0.67 -13.70 -2.58
C ILE A 203 1.33 -15.08 -2.59
N PHE A 204 0.65 -16.08 -2.02
CA PHE A 204 1.06 -17.48 -2.05
C PHE A 204 0.28 -18.23 -3.13
N GLU A 205 0.96 -19.07 -3.92
CA GLU A 205 0.34 -19.74 -5.07
C GLU A 205 -0.56 -20.93 -4.70
N GLU A 206 -0.43 -21.48 -3.49
CA GLU A 206 -1.26 -22.62 -3.05
C GLU A 206 -1.48 -22.61 -1.54
N ARG A 207 -2.72 -22.40 -1.11
CA ARG A 207 -3.21 -22.85 0.19
C ARG A 207 -4.66 -23.31 0.04
N GLU A 208 -5.02 -24.42 0.69
CA GLU A 208 -6.38 -24.53 1.21
C GLU A 208 -6.51 -23.43 2.25
N ILE A 209 -7.07 -22.29 1.85
CA ILE A 209 -7.29 -21.17 2.76
C ILE A 209 -8.56 -21.53 3.53
N GLU A 210 -8.37 -22.05 4.74
CA GLU A 210 -9.45 -22.04 5.72
C GLU A 210 -9.98 -20.60 5.83
N PRO A 211 -11.30 -20.39 5.87
CA PRO A 211 -11.87 -19.05 5.99
C PRO A 211 -11.22 -18.30 7.16
N TYR A 212 -10.41 -17.30 6.83
CA TYR A 212 -9.74 -16.53 7.84
C TYR A 212 -10.75 -15.72 8.63
N LYS A 213 -10.57 -15.67 9.94
CA LYS A 213 -11.39 -14.88 10.85
C LYS A 213 -10.48 -14.03 11.71
N ALA A 214 -10.54 -12.73 11.48
CA ALA A 214 -9.79 -11.77 12.27
C ALA A 214 -10.18 -11.88 13.75
N ASP A 215 -9.18 -11.80 14.61
CA ASP A 215 -9.28 -11.86 16.06
C ASP A 215 -8.56 -10.66 16.70
N ARG A 216 -8.48 -10.68 18.03
CA ARG A 216 -7.92 -9.57 18.82
C ARG A 216 -6.42 -9.37 18.55
N ARG A 217 -5.67 -10.41 18.21
CA ARG A 217 -4.24 -10.31 17.92
C ARG A 217 -3.98 -9.47 16.67
N ASP A 218 -4.88 -9.53 15.70
CA ASP A 218 -4.76 -8.70 14.49
C ASP A 218 -4.94 -7.22 14.82
N LEU A 219 -5.77 -6.88 15.80
CA LEU A 219 -5.87 -5.51 16.30
C LEU A 219 -4.56 -5.05 16.96
N GLU A 220 -3.88 -5.95 17.68
CA GLU A 220 -2.60 -5.64 18.31
C GLU A 220 -1.50 -5.47 17.27
N GLU A 221 -1.43 -6.37 16.29
CA GLU A 221 -0.46 -6.34 15.19
C GLU A 221 -0.58 -5.08 14.34
N TRP A 222 -1.80 -4.61 14.10
CA TRP A 222 -2.08 -3.39 13.33
C TRP A 222 -2.16 -2.12 14.18
N ASP A 223 -1.67 -2.17 15.43
CA ASP A 223 -1.63 -1.03 16.37
C ASP A 223 -3.01 -0.41 16.67
N LEU A 224 -4.10 -1.15 16.48
CA LEU A 224 -5.46 -0.75 16.83
C LEU A 224 -5.82 -1.12 18.27
N GLU A 225 -5.06 -1.99 18.91
CA GLU A 225 -5.16 -2.33 20.32
C GLU A 225 -3.77 -2.35 20.96
N LYS A 226 -3.69 -1.97 22.25
CA LYS A 226 -2.42 -2.07 22.96
C LYS A 226 -2.15 -3.53 23.25
N TYR A 227 -0.96 -4.00 22.91
CA TYR A 227 -0.45 -5.30 23.33
C TYR A 227 -0.61 -5.45 24.85
N LYS A 228 -1.42 -6.42 25.29
CA LYS A 228 -1.47 -6.80 26.70
C LYS A 228 -0.47 -7.94 26.91
N ARG A 229 0.62 -7.65 27.62
CA ARG A 229 1.56 -8.68 28.05
C ARG A 229 0.81 -9.67 28.96
N ILE A 230 0.77 -10.93 28.59
CA ILE A 230 0.32 -11.99 29.50
C ILE A 230 1.50 -12.27 30.43
N ASP A 231 1.40 -11.78 31.67
CA ASP A 231 2.36 -12.13 32.71
C ASP A 231 1.98 -13.52 33.26
N PHE A 232 2.80 -14.52 32.96
CA PHE A 232 2.68 -15.82 33.61
C PHE A 232 3.20 -15.68 35.04
N GLN A 233 2.30 -15.59 36.02
CA GLN A 233 2.69 -15.81 37.41
C GLN A 233 2.82 -17.31 37.64
N THR A 234 4.06 -17.79 37.70
CA THR A 234 4.34 -19.15 38.14
C THR A 234 4.02 -19.24 39.63
N SER A 235 2.87 -19.84 40.00
CA SER A 235 2.63 -20.22 41.38
C SER A 235 3.58 -21.37 41.74
N MET A 236 4.12 -21.39 42.98
CA MET A 236 5.04 -22.43 43.46
C MET A 236 4.45 -23.87 43.47
N ASN A 237 3.20 -24.05 43.02
CA ASN A 237 2.50 -25.34 43.03
C ASN A 237 2.24 -25.91 41.62
N GLY A 238 2.84 -25.37 40.57
CA GLY A 238 2.86 -25.99 39.23
C GLY A 238 1.58 -25.81 38.40
N THR A 239 0.63 -24.98 38.84
CA THR A 239 -0.50 -24.53 38.01
C THR A 239 -0.29 -23.08 37.59
N ALA A 240 -0.28 -22.85 36.27
CA ALA A 240 -0.33 -21.53 35.68
C ALA A 240 -1.81 -21.15 35.46
N GLU A 241 -2.27 -20.13 36.17
CA GLU A 241 -3.56 -19.50 35.88
C GLU A 241 -3.30 -18.21 35.10
N ALA A 242 -3.94 -18.08 33.93
CA ALA A 242 -3.96 -16.83 33.20
C ALA A 242 -5.00 -15.91 33.84
N THR A 243 -4.56 -14.79 34.43
CA THR A 243 -5.47 -13.74 34.89
C THR A 243 -5.62 -12.67 33.81
N TRP A 244 -6.84 -12.16 33.69
CA TRP A 244 -7.20 -11.09 32.75
C TRP A 244 -7.56 -9.85 33.56
N ASP A 245 -6.85 -8.73 33.31
CA ASP A 245 -7.26 -7.39 33.76
C ASP A 245 -8.28 -6.75 32.79
#